data_AF-A0A2K6TZP8-F1
#
_entry.id   AF-A0A2K6TZP8-F1
#
_cell.length_a   1.000
_cell.length_b   1.000
_cell.length_c   1.000
_cell.angle_alpha   90.00
_cell.angle_beta   90.00
_cell.angle_gamma   90.00
#
_symmetry.space_group_name_H-M   'P 1'
#
loop_
_entity.id
_entity.type
_entity.pdbx_description
1 polymer ?
#
loop_
_entity_poly.entity_id
_entity_poly.type
_entity_poly.pdbx_seq_one_letter_code
_entity_poly.pdbx_strand_id
1 'polypeptide(L)'
;AKDALQLAQMQEQTLQLEQQSKLKQLLNEENLRKQEESVQKQEAMRTAGTLFGEGFRAFVTDWDKVTATVAGLTLLAVGVYSAKNATAVAGRYIEARLGKPSLVRETSRVTVLEALRHPLQVVTRRLLSRPQDALEGVVLSPSLEARVRDIAIATRNTRKNQSLYRNVLMYGPPGTGKTLFAKKLALHSGMDYAIMTGGDVAPMGREGVTAMHKVFDWASTSRRGLLLFVDEADAFLRKRATEKISEDLRATLNAFLHRTGQHSSKFMLVLASNQPEQFDWAINDRIDEIVSFDLPRQEERERLVRLYFDKYVLKPATEGKQRLKLAQFDYGRKCSEVARLTEGMSGREIAQLALAWQAMAYASEDGVLTEAMMDARVQDAVQQHQQKMSWLKAEGPGLGAERPPS
;
A
#
# COMPACT_ATOMS: atom_id res chain seq x y z
N ALA A 1 -78.59 40.50 55.75
CA ALA A 1 -77.97 39.17 55.57
C ALA A 1 -78.75 38.28 54.59
N LYS A 2 -80.08 38.16 54.71
CA LYS A 2 -80.90 37.33 53.80
C LYS A 2 -80.94 37.84 52.35
N ASP A 3 -81.04 39.15 52.12
CA ASP A 3 -81.14 39.69 50.75
C ASP A 3 -79.84 39.57 49.94
N ALA A 4 -78.67 39.70 50.59
CA ALA A 4 -77.37 39.51 49.94
C ALA A 4 -77.10 38.05 49.53
N LEU A 5 -77.62 37.09 50.31
CA LEU A 5 -77.52 35.66 49.98
C LEU A 5 -78.41 35.29 48.79
N GLN A 6 -79.62 35.85 48.70
CA GLN A 6 -80.54 35.64 47.57
C GLN A 6 -79.99 36.25 46.27
N LEU A 7 -79.38 37.43 46.33
CA LEU A 7 -78.80 38.08 45.15
C LEU A 7 -77.57 37.33 44.64
N ALA A 8 -76.73 36.82 45.54
CA ALA A 8 -75.60 35.96 45.18
C ALA A 8 -76.06 34.63 44.58
N GLN A 9 -77.09 33.99 45.14
CA GLN A 9 -77.65 32.75 44.58
C GLN A 9 -78.30 32.95 43.21
N MET A 10 -78.99 34.07 42.98
CA MET A 10 -79.52 34.41 41.65
C MET A 10 -78.41 34.72 40.65
N GLN A 11 -77.35 35.41 41.05
CA GLN A 11 -76.19 35.65 40.19
C GLN A 11 -75.46 34.36 39.83
N GLU A 12 -75.34 33.43 40.78
CA GLU A 12 -74.70 32.14 40.53
C GLU A 12 -75.56 31.26 39.60
N GLN A 13 -76.89 31.26 39.77
CA GLN A 13 -77.81 30.55 38.87
C GLN A 13 -77.84 31.14 37.46
N THR A 14 -77.83 32.47 37.32
CA THR A 14 -77.79 33.13 36.01
C THR A 14 -76.46 32.89 35.29
N LEU A 15 -75.35 32.91 36.02
CA LEU A 15 -74.03 32.57 35.48
C LEU A 15 -73.96 31.10 35.04
N GLN A 16 -74.53 30.17 35.81
CA GLN A 16 -74.59 28.75 35.44
C GLN A 16 -75.47 28.51 34.21
N LEU A 17 -76.62 29.18 34.09
CA LEU A 17 -77.49 29.09 32.92
C LEU A 17 -76.80 29.63 31.65
N GLU A 18 -76.04 30.72 31.78
CA GLU A 18 -75.29 31.29 30.67
C GLU A 18 -74.09 30.40 30.26
N GLN A 19 -73.43 29.75 31.22
CA GLN A 19 -72.39 28.76 30.93
C GLN A 19 -72.97 27.53 30.23
N GLN A 20 -74.14 27.04 30.66
CA GLN A 20 -74.81 25.91 30.01
C GLN A 20 -75.29 26.25 28.59
N SER A 21 -75.77 27.47 28.35
CA SER A 21 -76.19 27.88 27.01
C SER A 21 -75.00 28.00 26.04
N LYS A 22 -73.88 28.58 26.49
CA LYS A 22 -72.63 28.64 25.73
C LYS A 22 -72.06 27.25 25.43
N LEU A 23 -72.09 26.34 26.41
CA LEU A 23 -71.65 24.95 26.22
C LEU A 23 -72.50 24.23 25.16
N LYS A 24 -73.83 24.41 25.19
CA LYS A 24 -74.74 23.83 24.19
C LYS A 24 -74.51 24.39 22.79
N GLN A 25 -74.22 25.69 22.66
CA GLN A 25 -73.89 26.31 21.37
C GLN A 25 -72.58 25.76 20.80
N LEU A 26 -71.53 25.67 21.62
CA LEU A 26 -70.24 25.10 21.21
C LEU A 26 -70.36 23.63 20.79
N LEU A 27 -71.13 22.83 21.55
CA LEU A 27 -71.37 21.43 21.21
C LEU A 27 -72.12 21.27 19.88
N ASN A 28 -73.07 22.16 19.60
CA ASN A 28 -73.83 22.13 18.35
C ASN A 28 -72.97 22.53 17.14
N GLU A 29 -72.12 23.55 17.29
CA GLU A 29 -71.14 23.93 16.26
C GLU A 29 -70.12 22.80 16.01
N GLU A 30 -69.65 22.12 17.05
CA GLU A 30 -68.71 21.00 16.91
C GLU A 30 -69.35 19.81 16.19
N ASN A 31 -70.62 19.51 16.48
CA ASN A 31 -71.36 18.45 15.80
C ASN A 31 -71.62 18.78 14.33
N LEU A 32 -71.94 20.04 14.01
CA LEU A 32 -72.13 20.49 12.63
C LEU A 32 -70.83 20.34 11.83
N ARG A 33 -69.69 20.75 12.39
CA ARG A 33 -68.37 20.59 11.77
C ARG A 33 -68.01 19.13 11.54
N LYS A 34 -68.25 18.25 12.53
CA LYS A 34 -68.03 16.81 12.37
C LYS A 34 -68.89 16.22 11.25
N GLN A 35 -70.12 16.72 11.09
CA GLN A 35 -71.01 16.29 10.02
C GLN A 35 -70.50 16.76 8.65
N GLU A 36 -70.08 18.02 8.53
CA GLU A 36 -69.47 18.55 7.30
C GLU A 36 -68.19 17.81 6.90
N GLU A 37 -67.29 17.52 7.86
CA GLU A 37 -66.10 16.72 7.62
C GLU A 37 -66.43 15.30 7.16
N SER A 38 -67.48 14.69 7.72
CA SER A 38 -67.90 13.34 7.33
C SER A 38 -68.46 13.30 5.90
N VAL A 39 -69.18 14.34 5.50
CA VAL A 39 -69.71 14.50 4.13
C VAL A 39 -68.57 14.75 3.15
N GLN A 40 -67.63 15.65 3.48
CA GLN A 40 -66.45 15.90 2.63
C GLN A 40 -65.59 14.65 2.48
N LYS A 41 -65.40 13.84 3.54
CA LYS A 41 -64.67 12.57 3.46
C LYS A 41 -65.39 11.57 2.55
N GLN A 42 -66.73 11.49 2.62
CA GLN A 42 -67.50 10.61 1.75
C GLN A 42 -67.49 11.06 0.29
N GLU A 43 -67.55 12.37 0.03
CA GLU A 43 -67.41 12.92 -1.33
C GLU A 43 -66.00 12.65 -1.88
N ALA A 44 -64.95 12.93 -1.10
CA ALA A 44 -63.57 12.64 -1.50
C ALA A 44 -63.36 11.14 -1.78
N MET A 45 -63.95 10.23 -0.98
CA MET A 45 -63.90 8.79 -1.25
C MET A 45 -64.67 8.41 -2.51
N ARG A 46 -65.82 9.04 -2.80
CA ARG A 46 -66.55 8.82 -4.05
C ARG A 46 -65.79 9.33 -5.26
N THR A 47 -65.22 10.53 -5.19
CA THR A 47 -64.39 11.11 -6.26
C THR A 47 -63.12 10.30 -6.50
N ALA A 48 -62.45 9.85 -5.44
CA ALA A 48 -61.31 8.94 -5.56
C ALA A 48 -61.75 7.60 -6.15
N GLY A 49 -62.88 7.04 -5.73
CA GLY A 49 -63.44 5.80 -6.27
C GLY A 49 -63.84 5.89 -7.74
N THR A 50 -64.40 7.01 -8.19
CA THR A 50 -64.71 7.25 -9.61
C THR A 50 -63.45 7.49 -10.43
N LEU A 51 -62.48 8.26 -9.94
CA LEU A 51 -61.18 8.45 -10.61
C LEU A 51 -60.40 7.13 -10.73
N PHE A 52 -60.41 6.31 -9.68
CA PHE A 52 -59.78 5.00 -9.70
C PHE A 52 -60.55 4.02 -10.59
N GLY A 53 -61.89 4.08 -10.59
CA GLY A 53 -62.75 3.24 -11.43
C GLY A 53 -62.66 3.59 -12.92
N GLU A 54 -62.60 4.87 -13.28
CA GLU A 54 -62.36 5.34 -14.64
C GLU A 54 -60.92 5.07 -15.09
N GLY A 55 -59.94 5.30 -14.22
CA GLY A 55 -58.54 4.97 -14.47
C GLY A 55 -58.31 3.46 -14.64
N PHE A 56 -58.99 2.63 -13.83
CA PHE A 56 -58.92 1.17 -13.92
C PHE A 56 -59.70 0.64 -15.14
N ARG A 57 -60.84 1.24 -15.50
CA ARG A 57 -61.52 0.92 -16.76
C ARG A 57 -60.66 1.28 -17.97
N ALA A 58 -60.04 2.45 -18.00
CA ALA A 58 -59.10 2.85 -19.05
C ALA A 58 -57.86 1.93 -19.11
N PHE A 59 -57.38 1.47 -17.95
CA PHE A 59 -56.28 0.51 -17.82
C PHE A 59 -56.68 -0.90 -18.31
N VAL A 60 -57.92 -1.35 -18.07
CA VAL A 60 -58.41 -2.67 -18.51
C VAL A 60 -58.83 -2.68 -19.98
N THR A 61 -59.19 -1.55 -20.57
CA THR A 61 -59.61 -1.47 -21.98
C THR A 61 -58.46 -1.34 -22.98
N ASP A 62 -57.33 -0.73 -22.59
CA ASP A 62 -56.15 -0.55 -23.47
C ASP A 62 -54.99 -1.46 -23.04
N TRP A 63 -55.12 -2.76 -23.28
CA TRP A 63 -54.06 -3.75 -23.02
C TRP A 63 -52.73 -3.40 -23.71
N ASP A 64 -52.77 -2.73 -24.86
CA ASP A 64 -51.58 -2.28 -25.59
C ASP A 64 -50.82 -1.15 -24.85
N LYS A 65 -51.53 -0.25 -24.16
CA LYS A 65 -50.90 0.81 -23.37
C LYS A 65 -50.35 0.30 -22.05
N VAL A 66 -51.03 -0.66 -21.43
CA VAL A 66 -50.55 -1.33 -20.21
C VAL A 66 -49.30 -2.15 -20.48
N THR A 67 -49.31 -2.96 -21.55
CA THR A 67 -48.14 -3.75 -21.95
C THR A 67 -46.97 -2.85 -22.31
N ALA A 68 -47.19 -1.74 -23.04
CA ALA A 68 -46.14 -0.75 -23.32
C ALA A 68 -45.57 -0.10 -22.05
N THR A 69 -46.42 0.21 -21.06
CA THR A 69 -45.98 0.82 -19.79
C THR A 69 -45.17 -0.17 -18.94
N VAL A 70 -45.65 -1.41 -18.82
CA VAL A 70 -44.95 -2.48 -18.10
C VAL A 70 -43.64 -2.83 -18.81
N ALA A 71 -43.64 -2.93 -20.13
CA ALA A 71 -42.43 -3.17 -20.92
C ALA A 71 -41.43 -2.01 -20.76
N GLY A 72 -41.91 -0.76 -20.78
CA GLY A 72 -41.10 0.43 -20.55
C GLY A 72 -40.45 0.46 -19.17
N LEU A 73 -41.23 0.20 -18.10
CA LEU A 73 -40.71 0.09 -16.72
C LEU A 73 -39.71 -1.05 -16.56
N THR A 74 -39.98 -2.19 -17.20
CA THR A 74 -39.08 -3.35 -17.17
C THR A 74 -37.76 -3.05 -17.90
N LEU A 75 -37.82 -2.41 -19.08
CA LEU A 75 -36.65 -1.96 -19.83
C LEU A 75 -35.83 -0.94 -19.04
N LEU A 76 -36.49 -0.02 -18.33
CA LEU A 76 -35.84 0.97 -17.48
C LEU A 76 -35.15 0.28 -16.29
N ALA A 77 -35.82 -0.66 -15.63
CA ALA A 77 -35.24 -1.45 -14.54
C ALA A 77 -34.03 -2.28 -15.01
N VAL A 78 -34.14 -2.97 -16.15
CA VAL A 78 -33.03 -3.71 -16.77
C VAL A 78 -31.91 -2.75 -17.16
N GLY A 79 -32.22 -1.60 -17.75
CA GLY A 79 -31.24 -0.57 -18.11
C GLY A 79 -30.47 -0.04 -16.90
N VAL A 80 -31.17 0.28 -15.80
CA VAL A 80 -30.55 0.74 -14.55
C VAL A 80 -29.72 -0.36 -13.90
N TYR A 81 -30.23 -1.59 -13.84
CA TYR A 81 -29.50 -2.73 -13.27
C TYR A 81 -28.24 -3.07 -14.07
N SER A 82 -28.34 -3.14 -15.39
CA SER A 82 -27.21 -3.36 -16.29
C SER A 82 -26.20 -2.21 -16.21
N ALA A 83 -26.64 -0.95 -16.18
CA ALA A 83 -25.75 0.20 -16.04
C ALA A 83 -25.01 0.22 -14.69
N LYS A 84 -25.69 -0.13 -13.59
CA LYS A 84 -25.09 -0.20 -12.25
C LYS A 84 -24.05 -1.31 -12.14
N ASN A 85 -24.31 -2.48 -12.74
CA ASN A 85 -23.35 -3.57 -12.77
C ASN A 85 -22.19 -3.31 -13.74
N ALA A 86 -22.47 -2.73 -14.91
CA ALA A 86 -21.45 -2.34 -15.88
C ALA A 86 -20.50 -1.27 -15.30
N THR A 87 -21.03 -0.26 -14.60
CA THR A 87 -20.21 0.76 -13.92
C THR A 87 -19.40 0.19 -12.77
N ALA A 88 -19.92 -0.76 -11.99
CA ALA A 88 -19.16 -1.42 -10.94
C ALA A 88 -18.01 -2.28 -11.48
N VAL A 89 -18.24 -3.01 -12.56
CA VAL A 89 -17.20 -3.83 -13.23
C VAL A 89 -16.18 -2.95 -13.94
N ALA A 90 -16.63 -1.94 -14.69
CA ALA A 90 -15.77 -0.97 -15.35
C ALA A 90 -14.95 -0.17 -14.33
N GLY A 91 -15.54 0.25 -13.21
CA GLY A 91 -14.87 0.94 -12.12
C GLY A 91 -13.73 0.12 -11.53
N ARG A 92 -13.95 -1.17 -11.22
CA ARG A 92 -12.89 -2.07 -10.74
C ARG A 92 -11.81 -2.33 -11.78
N TYR A 93 -12.19 -2.49 -13.06
CA TYR A 93 -11.25 -2.67 -14.15
C TYR A 93 -10.36 -1.42 -14.36
N ILE A 94 -10.95 -0.24 -14.22
CA ILE A 94 -10.29 1.05 -14.28
C ILE A 94 -9.39 1.25 -13.06
N GLU A 95 -9.86 0.98 -11.84
CA GLU A 95 -9.08 1.08 -10.60
C GLU A 95 -7.85 0.16 -10.63
N ALA A 96 -8.03 -1.10 -11.05
CA ALA A 96 -6.95 -2.08 -11.18
C ALA A 96 -5.92 -1.70 -12.26
N ARG A 97 -6.26 -0.80 -13.19
CA ARG A 97 -5.40 -0.38 -14.29
C ARG A 97 -4.81 1.01 -14.11
N LEU A 98 -5.43 1.87 -13.32
CA LEU A 98 -5.04 3.28 -13.16
C LEU A 98 -4.37 3.58 -11.81
N GLY A 99 -4.64 2.80 -10.75
CA GLY A 99 -4.11 3.03 -9.40
C GLY A 99 -2.90 2.17 -9.03
N LYS A 100 -2.01 2.71 -8.20
CA LYS A 100 -0.97 1.94 -7.49
C LYS A 100 -1.65 1.15 -6.35
N PRO A 101 -1.51 -0.18 -6.26
CA PRO A 101 -2.12 -0.96 -5.18
C PRO A 101 -1.62 -0.55 -3.79
N SER A 102 -2.44 -0.73 -2.75
CA SER A 102 -2.13 -0.35 -1.36
C SER A 102 -0.89 -1.02 -0.79
N LEU A 103 -0.66 -2.29 -1.15
CA LEU A 103 0.52 -3.07 -0.73
C LEU A 103 1.82 -2.68 -1.45
N VAL A 104 1.73 -1.95 -2.57
CA VAL A 104 2.93 -1.50 -3.29
C VAL A 104 3.42 -0.22 -2.62
N ARG A 105 4.63 -0.20 -2.08
CA ARG A 105 5.27 0.99 -1.51
C ARG A 105 5.90 1.87 -2.58
N GLU A 106 6.51 1.27 -3.60
CA GLU A 106 7.23 1.99 -4.66
C GLU A 106 7.06 1.28 -6.01
N THR A 107 7.00 2.04 -7.11
CA THR A 107 6.98 1.46 -8.46
C THR A 107 7.59 2.39 -9.52
N SER A 108 8.15 1.81 -10.59
CA SER A 108 8.53 2.55 -11.81
C SER A 108 7.36 2.83 -12.74
N ARG A 109 6.19 2.22 -12.51
CA ARG A 109 5.04 2.38 -13.40
C ARG A 109 4.47 3.77 -13.28
N VAL A 110 4.49 4.48 -14.39
CA VAL A 110 3.80 5.77 -14.51
C VAL A 110 2.30 5.50 -14.48
N THR A 111 1.62 6.03 -13.46
CA THR A 111 0.16 5.96 -13.39
C THR A 111 -0.46 6.91 -14.41
N VAL A 112 -1.65 6.61 -14.91
CA VAL A 112 -2.33 7.48 -15.89
C VAL A 112 -2.62 8.86 -15.29
N LEU A 113 -2.95 8.92 -14.00
CA LEU A 113 -3.14 10.18 -13.29
C LEU A 113 -1.85 11.01 -13.22
N GLU A 114 -0.71 10.38 -12.97
CA GLU A 114 0.62 11.02 -12.97
C GLU A 114 1.02 11.49 -14.38
N ALA A 115 0.70 10.70 -15.41
CA ALA A 115 0.92 11.10 -16.80
C ALA A 115 0.07 12.31 -17.22
N LEU A 116 -1.18 12.42 -16.72
CA LEU A 116 -2.04 13.56 -16.97
C LEU A 116 -1.58 14.82 -16.19
N ARG A 117 -1.13 14.65 -14.94
CA ARG A 117 -0.65 15.78 -14.12
C ARG A 117 0.71 16.30 -14.56
N HIS A 118 1.61 15.42 -15.02
CA HIS A 118 2.99 15.76 -15.36
C HIS A 118 3.43 15.14 -16.71
N PRO A 119 2.83 15.54 -17.84
CA PRO A 119 3.10 14.93 -19.15
C PRO A 119 4.55 15.09 -19.59
N LEU A 120 5.16 16.27 -19.38
CA LEU A 120 6.54 16.54 -19.76
C LEU A 120 7.55 15.74 -18.92
N GLN A 121 7.33 15.61 -17.61
CA GLN A 121 8.22 14.85 -16.72
C GLN A 121 8.21 13.34 -17.03
N VAL A 122 7.04 12.81 -17.41
CA VAL A 122 6.91 11.40 -17.80
C VAL A 122 7.65 11.12 -19.10
N VAL A 123 7.55 12.02 -20.07
CA VAL A 123 8.24 11.90 -21.36
C VAL A 123 9.75 12.00 -21.17
N THR A 124 10.24 12.99 -20.41
CA THR A 124 11.68 13.11 -20.13
C THR A 124 12.21 11.92 -19.34
N ARG A 125 11.50 11.45 -18.31
CA ARG A 125 11.89 10.26 -17.54
C ARG A 125 11.98 9.00 -18.41
N ARG A 126 11.08 8.84 -19.39
CA ARG A 126 11.12 7.72 -20.35
C ARG A 126 12.23 7.83 -21.40
N LEU A 127 12.54 9.04 -21.87
CA LEU A 127 13.61 9.27 -22.85
C LEU A 127 15.00 9.21 -22.22
N LEU A 128 15.15 9.67 -20.97
CA LEU A 128 16.40 9.69 -20.23
C LEU A 128 16.74 8.35 -19.55
N SER A 129 15.81 7.40 -19.45
CA SER A 129 16.08 6.06 -18.94
C SER A 129 16.79 5.21 -19.99
N ARG A 130 18.04 5.56 -20.30
CA ARG A 130 18.97 4.64 -20.96
C ARG A 130 19.28 3.49 -20.00
N PRO A 131 19.47 2.26 -20.50
CA PRO A 131 19.95 1.16 -19.68
C PRO A 131 21.37 1.52 -19.20
N GLN A 132 21.46 2.06 -17.98
CA GLN A 132 22.72 2.17 -17.24
C GLN A 132 23.24 0.75 -16.98
N ASP A 133 24.56 0.64 -16.79
CA ASP A 133 25.19 -0.64 -16.52
C ASP A 133 24.54 -1.29 -15.28
N ALA A 134 24.24 -2.59 -15.36
CA ALA A 134 23.40 -3.32 -14.39
C ALA A 134 23.93 -3.21 -12.96
N LEU A 135 25.24 -2.97 -12.85
CA LEU A 135 26.03 -2.99 -11.63
C LEU A 135 26.67 -1.63 -11.32
N GLU A 136 26.37 -0.58 -12.09
CA GLU A 136 26.89 0.75 -11.79
C GLU A 136 26.41 1.23 -10.42
N GLY A 137 27.36 1.41 -9.51
CA GLY A 137 27.12 1.77 -8.11
C GLY A 137 26.69 0.62 -7.20
N VAL A 138 26.74 -0.63 -7.67
CA VAL A 138 26.55 -1.83 -6.82
C VAL A 138 27.88 -2.54 -6.69
N VAL A 139 28.36 -2.68 -5.45
CA VAL A 139 29.59 -3.43 -5.15
C VAL A 139 29.20 -4.80 -4.63
N LEU A 140 29.54 -5.85 -5.38
CA LEU A 140 29.31 -7.24 -5.02
C LEU A 140 30.63 -8.02 -5.11
N SER A 141 30.65 -9.22 -4.52
CA SER A 141 31.74 -10.17 -4.72
C SER A 141 31.81 -10.61 -6.19
N PRO A 142 32.99 -10.94 -6.74
CA PRO A 142 33.11 -11.32 -8.15
C PRO A 142 32.22 -12.51 -8.55
N SER A 143 32.06 -13.49 -7.66
CA SER A 143 31.19 -14.65 -7.89
C SER A 143 29.71 -14.27 -7.90
N LEU A 144 29.28 -13.44 -6.96
CA LEU A 144 27.91 -12.94 -6.89
C LEU A 144 27.61 -12.04 -8.10
N GLU A 145 28.56 -11.18 -8.48
CA GLU A 145 28.45 -10.30 -9.64
C GLU A 145 28.23 -11.07 -10.94
N ALA A 146 29.01 -12.15 -11.17
CA ALA A 146 28.86 -13.01 -12.33
C ALA A 146 27.48 -13.67 -12.36
N ARG A 147 27.06 -14.30 -11.26
CA ARG A 147 25.77 -14.98 -11.17
C ARG A 147 24.59 -14.01 -11.38
N VAL A 148 24.69 -12.83 -10.80
CA VAL A 148 23.72 -11.75 -10.96
C VAL A 148 23.63 -11.29 -12.42
N ARG A 149 24.78 -11.14 -13.08
CA ARG A 149 24.84 -10.76 -14.50
C ARG A 149 24.13 -11.79 -15.37
N ASP A 150 24.31 -13.07 -15.08
CA ASP A 150 23.62 -14.16 -15.78
C ASP A 150 22.10 -14.07 -15.59
N ILE A 151 21.64 -13.85 -14.35
CA ILE A 151 20.21 -13.63 -14.05
C ILE A 151 19.68 -12.43 -14.84
N ALA A 152 20.41 -11.30 -14.88
CA ALA A 152 19.99 -10.11 -15.61
C ALA A 152 19.92 -10.33 -17.14
N ILE A 153 20.89 -11.06 -17.71
CA ILE A 153 20.88 -11.42 -19.13
C ILE A 153 19.72 -12.36 -19.44
N ALA A 154 19.53 -13.40 -18.62
CA ALA A 154 18.43 -14.35 -18.75
C ALA A 154 17.07 -13.62 -18.69
N THR A 155 16.89 -12.74 -17.71
CA THR A 155 15.66 -11.94 -17.54
C THR A 155 15.38 -11.06 -18.76
N ARG A 156 16.40 -10.38 -19.28
CA ARG A 156 16.29 -9.55 -20.48
C ARG A 156 15.90 -10.37 -21.71
N ASN A 157 16.51 -11.55 -21.87
CA ASN A 157 16.22 -12.48 -22.97
C ASN A 157 14.80 -13.07 -22.84
N THR A 158 14.39 -13.48 -21.64
CA THR A 158 13.02 -13.92 -21.35
C THR A 158 12.00 -12.86 -21.73
N ARG A 159 12.24 -11.60 -21.36
CA ARG A 159 11.37 -10.48 -21.76
C ARG A 159 11.31 -10.33 -23.29
N LYS A 160 12.46 -10.39 -23.97
CA LYS A 160 12.53 -10.24 -25.44
C LYS A 160 11.79 -11.37 -26.16
N ASN A 161 11.90 -12.60 -25.65
CA ASN A 161 11.35 -13.80 -26.24
C ASN A 161 9.96 -14.16 -25.69
N GLN A 162 9.39 -13.35 -24.80
CA GLN A 162 8.11 -13.59 -24.12
C GLN A 162 8.01 -14.96 -23.43
N SER A 163 9.14 -15.44 -22.90
CA SER A 163 9.21 -16.71 -22.16
C SER A 163 8.76 -16.52 -20.70
N LEU A 164 8.83 -17.61 -19.92
CA LEU A 164 8.46 -17.63 -18.52
C LEU A 164 9.59 -17.05 -17.66
N TYR A 165 9.25 -16.16 -16.72
CA TYR A 165 10.22 -15.61 -15.78
C TYR A 165 10.53 -16.61 -14.67
N ARG A 166 11.81 -16.62 -14.29
CA ARG A 166 12.32 -17.36 -13.13
C ARG A 166 12.14 -16.52 -11.87
N ASN A 167 11.72 -17.14 -10.78
CA ASN A 167 11.56 -16.49 -9.49
C ASN A 167 12.87 -16.57 -8.71
N VAL A 168 13.23 -15.47 -8.05
CA VAL A 168 14.52 -15.34 -7.34
C VAL A 168 14.28 -15.12 -5.85
N LEU A 169 14.97 -15.88 -5.01
CA LEU A 169 15.10 -15.59 -3.57
C LEU A 169 16.45 -14.94 -3.30
N MET A 170 16.44 -13.80 -2.64
CA MET A 170 17.61 -13.09 -2.15
C MET A 170 17.63 -13.19 -0.63
N TYR A 171 18.71 -13.70 -0.06
CA TYR A 171 18.81 -13.82 1.40
C TYR A 171 20.15 -13.32 1.92
N GLY A 172 20.18 -12.94 3.19
CA GLY A 172 21.39 -12.50 3.89
C GLY A 172 21.10 -11.38 4.88
N PRO A 173 22.11 -10.84 5.56
CA PRO A 173 21.94 -9.81 6.57
C PRO A 173 21.25 -8.53 6.06
N PRO A 174 20.64 -7.72 6.94
CA PRO A 174 20.07 -6.45 6.54
C PRO A 174 21.17 -5.47 6.10
N GLY A 175 20.87 -4.62 5.11
CA GLY A 175 21.81 -3.60 4.65
C GLY A 175 22.89 -4.06 3.67
N THR A 176 22.78 -5.27 3.11
CA THR A 176 23.68 -5.81 2.07
C THR A 176 23.24 -5.47 0.63
N GLY A 177 22.16 -4.69 0.46
CA GLY A 177 21.78 -4.13 -0.83
C GLY A 177 20.76 -4.93 -1.66
N LYS A 178 20.09 -5.93 -1.08
CA LYS A 178 19.03 -6.74 -1.73
C LYS A 178 18.00 -5.89 -2.51
N THR A 179 17.42 -4.89 -1.86
CA THR A 179 16.41 -3.99 -2.45
C THR A 179 16.98 -3.11 -3.57
N LEU A 180 18.20 -2.58 -3.39
CA LEU A 180 18.88 -1.79 -4.42
C LEU A 180 19.16 -2.64 -5.66
N PHE A 181 19.60 -3.88 -5.43
CA PHE A 181 19.88 -4.83 -6.49
C PHE A 181 18.64 -5.16 -7.31
N ALA A 182 17.50 -5.49 -6.67
CA ALA A 182 16.26 -5.78 -7.38
C ALA A 182 15.79 -4.62 -8.28
N LYS A 183 15.93 -3.37 -7.81
CA LYS A 183 15.64 -2.18 -8.63
C LYS A 183 16.53 -2.11 -9.87
N LYS A 184 17.84 -2.32 -9.70
CA LYS A 184 18.81 -2.31 -10.79
C LYS A 184 18.57 -3.43 -11.79
N LEU A 185 18.25 -4.63 -11.30
CA LEU A 185 17.89 -5.79 -12.12
C LEU A 185 16.68 -5.49 -13.01
N ALA A 186 15.63 -4.87 -12.46
CA ALA A 186 14.45 -4.47 -13.24
C ALA A 186 14.79 -3.45 -14.33
N LEU A 187 15.52 -2.39 -13.96
CA LEU A 187 15.91 -1.31 -14.87
C LEU A 187 16.78 -1.83 -16.03
N HIS A 188 17.78 -2.67 -15.73
CA HIS A 188 18.66 -3.25 -16.74
C HIS A 188 17.94 -4.25 -17.65
N SER A 189 17.05 -5.07 -17.07
CA SER A 189 16.17 -5.96 -17.84
C SER A 189 15.09 -5.18 -18.61
N GLY A 190 15.01 -3.87 -18.40
CA GLY A 190 14.03 -2.93 -18.95
C GLY A 190 12.58 -3.33 -18.65
N MET A 191 12.38 -4.00 -17.52
CA MET A 191 11.09 -4.29 -16.92
C MET A 191 10.67 -3.12 -16.02
N ASP A 192 9.38 -3.02 -15.73
CA ASP A 192 8.93 -2.18 -14.63
C ASP A 192 9.23 -2.86 -13.29
N TYR A 193 9.34 -2.11 -12.19
CA TYR A 193 9.45 -2.68 -10.84
C TYR A 193 8.28 -2.25 -9.95
N ALA A 194 7.96 -3.10 -8.97
CA ALA A 194 7.11 -2.77 -7.84
C ALA A 194 7.70 -3.38 -6.57
N ILE A 195 7.67 -2.62 -5.49
CA ILE A 195 8.19 -3.03 -4.18
C ILE A 195 7.03 -3.12 -3.21
N MET A 196 6.89 -4.29 -2.59
CA MET A 196 5.99 -4.59 -1.47
C MET A 196 6.85 -4.99 -0.27
N THR A 197 6.39 -4.69 0.95
CA THR A 197 7.05 -5.14 2.18
C THR A 197 6.14 -6.17 2.86
N GLY A 198 6.69 -7.31 3.26
CA GLY A 198 5.94 -8.39 3.89
C GLY A 198 5.28 -7.97 5.20
N GLY A 199 5.91 -7.07 5.95
CA GLY A 199 5.34 -6.47 7.16
C GLY A 199 4.03 -5.68 6.93
N ASP A 200 3.76 -5.21 5.71
CA ASP A 200 2.51 -4.51 5.38
C ASP A 200 1.32 -5.46 5.18
N VAL A 201 1.58 -6.77 5.03
CA VAL A 201 0.54 -7.76 4.75
C VAL A 201 -0.30 -8.05 5.99
N ALA A 202 0.33 -8.20 7.16
CA ALA A 202 -0.37 -8.54 8.39
C ALA A 202 -1.38 -7.46 8.86
N PRO A 203 -1.06 -6.15 8.83
CA PRO A 203 -2.00 -5.10 9.20
C PRO A 203 -3.26 -5.01 8.33
N MET A 204 -3.27 -5.60 7.13
CA MET A 204 -4.44 -5.58 6.24
C MET A 204 -5.60 -6.44 6.73
N GLY A 205 -5.36 -7.40 7.63
CA GLY A 205 -6.38 -8.33 8.11
C GLY A 205 -7.15 -8.98 6.96
N ARG A 206 -8.49 -8.91 7.03
CA ARG A 206 -9.41 -9.46 6.00
C ARG A 206 -9.21 -8.87 4.59
N GLU A 207 -8.75 -7.63 4.49
CA GLU A 207 -8.52 -6.98 3.19
C GLU A 207 -7.25 -7.49 2.49
N GLY A 208 -6.36 -8.17 3.23
CA GLY A 208 -5.07 -8.65 2.71
C GLY A 208 -5.21 -9.56 1.49
N VAL A 209 -6.19 -10.46 1.48
CA VAL A 209 -6.49 -11.34 0.34
C VAL A 209 -6.82 -10.52 -0.91
N THR A 210 -7.75 -9.57 -0.78
CA THR A 210 -8.19 -8.72 -1.90
C THR A 210 -7.04 -7.85 -2.40
N ALA A 211 -6.27 -7.25 -1.48
CA ALA A 211 -5.10 -6.45 -1.81
C ALA A 211 -4.05 -7.28 -2.56
N MET A 212 -3.80 -8.52 -2.13
CA MET A 212 -2.87 -9.43 -2.80
C MET A 212 -3.30 -9.75 -4.23
N HIS A 213 -4.58 -10.09 -4.44
CA HIS A 213 -5.11 -10.30 -5.79
C HIS A 213 -4.96 -9.05 -6.67
N LYS A 214 -5.27 -7.86 -6.14
CA LYS A 214 -5.10 -6.58 -6.84
C LYS A 214 -3.65 -6.34 -7.27
N VAL A 215 -2.66 -6.66 -6.43
CA VAL A 215 -1.23 -6.52 -6.78
C VAL A 215 -0.86 -7.38 -7.99
N PHE A 216 -1.24 -8.66 -8.00
CA PHE A 216 -0.90 -9.57 -9.10
C PHE A 216 -1.65 -9.25 -10.41
N ASP A 217 -2.93 -8.86 -10.31
CA ASP A 217 -3.69 -8.42 -11.49
C ASP A 217 -3.09 -7.15 -12.07
N TRP A 218 -2.81 -6.16 -11.20
CA TRP A 218 -2.13 -4.94 -11.59
C TRP A 218 -0.78 -5.26 -12.21
N ALA A 219 0.04 -6.12 -11.60
CA ALA A 219 1.35 -6.52 -12.13
C ALA A 219 1.28 -7.10 -13.55
N SER A 220 0.27 -7.94 -13.79
CA SER A 220 0.04 -8.59 -15.08
C SER A 220 -0.36 -7.63 -16.20
N THR A 221 -0.84 -6.42 -15.87
CA THR A 221 -1.15 -5.38 -16.87
C THR A 221 0.08 -4.64 -17.41
N SER A 222 1.27 -4.86 -16.84
CA SER A 222 2.50 -4.22 -17.33
C SER A 222 2.85 -4.70 -18.75
N ARG A 223 3.06 -3.75 -19.67
CA ARG A 223 3.48 -4.06 -21.06
C ARG A 223 4.96 -4.44 -21.16
N ARG A 224 5.81 -3.99 -20.23
CA ARG A 224 7.26 -4.22 -20.23
C ARG A 224 7.66 -5.48 -19.46
N GLY A 225 6.69 -6.18 -18.88
CA GLY A 225 6.90 -7.10 -17.76
C GLY A 225 7.11 -6.32 -16.46
N LEU A 226 6.81 -6.95 -15.32
CA LEU A 226 7.02 -6.37 -13.99
C LEU A 226 7.91 -7.26 -13.12
N LEU A 227 8.93 -6.70 -12.49
CA LEU A 227 9.62 -7.32 -11.36
C LEU A 227 8.88 -6.93 -10.08
N LEU A 228 8.22 -7.91 -9.45
CA LEU A 228 7.57 -7.76 -8.16
C LEU A 228 8.56 -8.15 -7.06
N PHE A 229 9.11 -7.15 -6.37
CA PHE A 229 10.03 -7.33 -5.26
C PHE A 229 9.26 -7.33 -3.94
N VAL A 230 9.42 -8.39 -3.15
CA VAL A 230 8.81 -8.54 -1.83
C VAL A 230 9.92 -8.51 -0.79
N ASP A 231 10.08 -7.36 -0.14
CA ASP A 231 11.04 -7.18 0.96
C ASP A 231 10.50 -7.78 2.25
N GLU A 232 11.36 -8.26 3.15
CA GLU A 232 10.98 -8.91 4.41
C GLU A 232 9.88 -9.96 4.23
N ALA A 233 10.04 -10.82 3.20
CA ALA A 233 9.04 -11.81 2.84
C ALA A 233 8.78 -12.83 3.98
N ASP A 234 9.76 -13.04 4.87
CA ASP A 234 9.61 -13.82 6.09
C ASP A 234 8.54 -13.29 7.05
N ALA A 235 8.13 -12.02 6.94
CA ALA A 235 7.06 -11.49 7.80
C ALA A 235 5.69 -12.16 7.56
N PHE A 236 5.42 -12.69 6.36
CA PHE A 236 4.16 -13.38 6.06
C PHE A 236 4.30 -14.77 5.43
N LEU A 237 5.52 -15.17 5.04
CA LEU A 237 5.83 -16.49 4.46
C LEU A 237 6.35 -17.52 5.48
N ARG A 238 6.29 -17.21 6.78
CA ARG A 238 6.70 -18.10 7.88
C ARG A 238 5.93 -19.42 7.91
N LYS A 239 6.59 -20.49 8.37
CA LYS A 239 6.01 -21.84 8.55
C LYS A 239 4.72 -21.78 9.37
N ARG A 240 3.68 -22.47 8.86
CA ARG A 240 2.33 -22.54 9.45
C ARG A 240 2.27 -23.09 10.88
N ALA A 241 3.28 -23.88 11.27
CA ALA A 241 3.30 -24.67 12.51
C ALA A 241 3.92 -23.93 13.71
N THR A 242 4.68 -22.86 13.49
CA THR A 242 5.59 -22.32 14.52
C THR A 242 5.03 -21.11 15.27
N GLU A 243 3.97 -20.46 14.77
CA GLU A 243 3.38 -19.27 15.40
C GLU A 243 1.85 -19.24 15.32
N LYS A 244 1.20 -18.51 16.25
CA LYS A 244 -0.20 -18.09 16.18
C LYS A 244 -0.40 -17.09 15.02
N ILE A 245 -0.22 -17.56 13.79
CA ILE A 245 -0.53 -16.79 12.59
C ILE A 245 -2.05 -16.57 12.58
N SER A 246 -2.48 -15.31 12.48
CA SER A 246 -3.89 -14.94 12.31
C SER A 246 -4.48 -15.68 11.11
N GLU A 247 -5.75 -16.08 11.20
CA GLU A 247 -6.49 -16.69 10.08
C GLU A 247 -6.43 -15.81 8.82
N ASP A 248 -6.54 -14.48 9.00
CA ASP A 248 -6.45 -13.51 7.92
C ASP A 248 -5.09 -13.53 7.19
N LEU A 249 -4.00 -13.69 7.95
CA LEU A 249 -2.65 -13.77 7.40
C LEU A 249 -2.44 -15.10 6.67
N ARG A 250 -3.00 -16.21 7.19
CA ARG A 250 -3.02 -17.51 6.50
C ARG A 250 -3.81 -17.44 5.19
N ALA A 251 -4.96 -16.79 5.20
CA ALA A 251 -5.77 -16.59 3.98
C ALA A 251 -4.99 -15.79 2.93
N THR A 252 -4.30 -14.74 3.36
CA THR A 252 -3.48 -13.90 2.46
C THR A 252 -2.26 -14.66 1.92
N LEU A 253 -1.60 -15.46 2.75
CA LEU A 253 -0.53 -16.38 2.32
C LEU A 253 -1.03 -17.37 1.26
N ASN A 254 -2.20 -17.98 1.48
CA ASN A 254 -2.81 -18.89 0.51
C ASN A 254 -3.13 -18.18 -0.82
N ALA A 255 -3.61 -16.93 -0.76
CA ALA A 255 -3.83 -16.12 -1.96
C ALA A 255 -2.52 -15.84 -2.72
N PHE A 256 -1.43 -15.55 -2.00
CA PHE A 256 -0.10 -15.39 -2.57
C PHE A 256 0.40 -16.69 -3.23
N LEU A 257 0.27 -17.82 -2.54
CA LEU A 257 0.62 -19.14 -3.09
C LEU A 257 -0.24 -19.49 -4.31
N HIS A 258 -1.52 -19.15 -4.32
CA HIS A 258 -2.35 -19.40 -5.50
C HIS A 258 -1.84 -18.63 -6.74
N ARG A 259 -1.42 -17.37 -6.56
CA ARG A 259 -0.90 -16.51 -7.65
C ARG A 259 0.49 -16.85 -8.13
N THR A 260 1.29 -17.51 -7.29
CA THR A 260 2.68 -17.91 -7.60
C THR A 260 2.80 -19.39 -7.97
N GLY A 261 1.67 -20.07 -8.23
CA GLY A 261 1.61 -21.51 -8.54
C GLY A 261 2.28 -21.93 -9.84
N GLN A 262 2.44 -20.98 -10.76
CA GLN A 262 3.01 -21.21 -12.07
C GLN A 262 3.93 -20.05 -12.39
N HIS A 263 4.95 -20.31 -13.21
CA HIS A 263 5.77 -19.24 -13.76
C HIS A 263 4.92 -18.35 -14.65
N SER A 264 5.16 -17.05 -14.56
CA SER A 264 4.43 -16.04 -15.32
C SER A 264 5.31 -15.51 -16.46
N SER A 265 4.72 -15.27 -17.63
CA SER A 265 5.35 -14.50 -18.71
C SER A 265 5.14 -12.98 -18.55
N LYS A 266 4.41 -12.55 -17.51
CA LYS A 266 4.05 -11.15 -17.26
C LYS A 266 4.82 -10.52 -16.13
N PHE A 267 5.17 -11.30 -15.11
CA PHE A 267 5.92 -10.80 -13.97
C PHE A 267 6.98 -11.78 -13.50
N MET A 268 8.06 -11.24 -12.95
CA MET A 268 9.11 -11.94 -12.21
C MET A 268 8.90 -11.69 -10.74
N LEU A 269 8.90 -12.74 -9.92
CA LEU A 269 8.87 -12.62 -8.46
C LEU A 269 10.30 -12.59 -7.91
N VAL A 270 10.60 -11.60 -7.09
CA VAL A 270 11.85 -11.54 -6.32
C VAL A 270 11.51 -11.41 -4.84
N LEU A 271 11.87 -12.40 -4.05
CA LEU A 271 11.67 -12.43 -2.61
C LEU A 271 12.97 -12.03 -1.90
N ALA A 272 12.91 -11.18 -0.88
CA ALA A 272 14.02 -10.90 0.00
C ALA A 272 13.71 -11.32 1.43
N SER A 273 14.65 -12.00 2.08
CA SER A 273 14.53 -12.39 3.48
C SER A 273 15.85 -12.31 4.23
N ASN A 274 15.76 -12.15 5.54
CA ASN A 274 16.91 -12.28 6.43
C ASN A 274 17.00 -13.68 7.07
N GLN A 275 15.89 -14.45 7.06
CA GLN A 275 15.74 -15.75 7.73
C GLN A 275 15.08 -16.77 6.78
N PRO A 276 15.77 -17.17 5.69
CA PRO A 276 15.19 -18.06 4.67
C PRO A 276 14.78 -19.43 5.24
N GLU A 277 15.40 -19.89 6.33
CA GLU A 277 15.08 -21.15 7.02
C GLU A 277 13.65 -21.21 7.59
N GLN A 278 13.03 -20.05 7.79
CA GLN A 278 11.67 -19.92 8.32
C GLN A 278 10.58 -20.03 7.25
N PHE A 279 10.94 -20.07 5.97
CA PHE A 279 9.97 -20.15 4.90
C PHE A 279 9.16 -21.45 4.93
N ASP A 280 7.88 -21.34 4.58
CA ASP A 280 7.03 -22.48 4.26
C ASP A 280 7.65 -23.26 3.08
N TRP A 281 7.68 -24.59 3.19
CA TRP A 281 8.25 -25.44 2.15
C TRP A 281 7.58 -25.20 0.78
N ALA A 282 6.29 -24.86 0.77
CA ALA A 282 5.53 -24.60 -0.46
C ALA A 282 6.09 -23.43 -1.27
N ILE A 283 6.87 -22.53 -0.65
CA ILE A 283 7.56 -21.42 -1.34
C ILE A 283 8.85 -21.91 -2.01
N ASN A 284 9.56 -22.88 -1.43
CA ASN A 284 10.82 -23.38 -1.96
C ASN A 284 10.64 -24.02 -3.35
N ASP A 285 9.53 -24.74 -3.57
CA ASP A 285 9.20 -25.34 -4.87
C ASP A 285 8.94 -24.30 -5.99
N ARG A 286 8.75 -23.03 -5.62
CA ARG A 286 8.39 -21.93 -6.54
C ARG A 286 9.55 -20.97 -6.80
N ILE A 287 10.71 -21.23 -6.19
CA ILE A 287 11.92 -20.44 -6.33
C ILE A 287 12.86 -21.19 -7.27
N ASP A 288 13.26 -20.56 -8.36
CA ASP A 288 14.20 -21.14 -9.33
C ASP A 288 15.66 -20.85 -8.95
N GLU A 289 15.92 -19.65 -8.40
CA GLU A 289 17.27 -19.16 -8.12
C GLU A 289 17.36 -18.63 -6.69
N ILE A 290 18.37 -19.07 -5.95
CA ILE A 290 18.65 -18.60 -4.59
C ILE A 290 19.98 -17.88 -4.56
N VAL A 291 19.97 -16.59 -4.24
CA VAL A 291 21.14 -15.69 -4.24
C VAL A 291 21.46 -15.23 -2.82
N SER A 292 22.67 -15.51 -2.35
CA SER A 292 23.16 -15.05 -1.04
C SER A 292 23.80 -13.66 -1.13
N PHE A 293 23.48 -12.80 -0.17
CA PHE A 293 24.04 -11.47 0.01
C PHE A 293 24.74 -11.39 1.35
N ASP A 294 26.01 -11.79 1.36
CA ASP A 294 26.84 -11.80 2.55
C ASP A 294 27.37 -10.39 2.90
N LEU A 295 27.98 -10.27 4.08
CA LEU A 295 28.67 -9.04 4.47
C LEU A 295 29.89 -8.81 3.55
N PRO A 296 30.21 -7.54 3.23
CA PRO A 296 31.27 -7.24 2.29
C PRO A 296 32.65 -7.62 2.82
N ARG A 297 33.45 -8.27 1.96
CA ARG A 297 34.88 -8.56 2.19
C ARG A 297 35.71 -7.28 2.15
N GLN A 298 36.97 -7.34 2.58
CA GLN A 298 37.84 -6.17 2.65
C GLN A 298 37.94 -5.39 1.33
N GLU A 299 38.13 -6.08 0.20
CA GLU A 299 38.21 -5.45 -1.14
C GLU A 299 36.88 -4.76 -1.52
N GLU A 300 35.75 -5.37 -1.18
CA GLU A 300 34.41 -4.82 -1.41
C GLU A 300 34.14 -3.62 -0.50
N ARG A 301 34.56 -3.68 0.77
CA ARG A 301 34.48 -2.54 1.70
C ARG A 301 35.28 -1.36 1.20
N GLU A 302 36.49 -1.59 0.68
CA GLU A 302 37.29 -0.52 0.08
C GLU A 302 36.58 0.13 -1.12
N ARG A 303 36.03 -0.68 -2.03
CA ARG A 303 35.22 -0.18 -3.15
C ARG A 303 33.99 0.59 -2.66
N LEU A 304 33.29 0.12 -1.62
CA LEU A 304 32.13 0.79 -1.03
C LEU A 304 32.50 2.13 -0.38
N VAL A 305 33.59 2.16 0.43
CA VAL A 305 34.08 3.38 1.07
C VAL A 305 34.42 4.42 0.00
N ARG A 306 35.18 4.04 -1.03
CA ARG A 306 35.51 4.94 -2.15
C ARG A 306 34.27 5.43 -2.89
N LEU A 307 33.32 4.55 -3.18
CA LEU A 307 32.06 4.90 -3.85
C LEU A 307 31.25 5.94 -3.06
N TYR A 308 31.09 5.72 -1.75
CA TYR A 308 30.31 6.63 -0.91
C TYR A 308 31.07 7.91 -0.56
N PHE A 309 32.39 7.85 -0.43
CA PHE A 309 33.24 9.03 -0.28
C PHE A 309 33.16 9.92 -1.51
N ASP A 310 33.25 9.35 -2.72
CA ASP A 310 33.03 10.10 -3.96
C ASP A 310 31.66 10.79 -3.98
N LYS A 311 30.61 10.02 -3.69
CA LYS A 311 29.23 10.48 -3.75
C LYS A 311 28.89 11.57 -2.73
N TYR A 312 29.31 11.43 -1.47
CA TYR A 312 28.87 12.29 -0.37
C TYR A 312 29.91 13.34 0.04
N VAL A 313 31.18 13.17 -0.35
CA VAL A 313 32.27 14.06 0.05
C VAL A 313 32.90 14.74 -1.16
N LEU A 314 33.42 13.99 -2.13
CA LEU A 314 34.13 14.58 -3.28
C LEU A 314 33.21 15.40 -4.18
N LYS A 315 32.10 14.83 -4.66
CA LYS A 315 31.16 15.55 -5.55
C LYS A 315 30.60 16.82 -4.92
N PRO A 316 30.16 16.83 -3.64
CA PRO A 316 29.76 18.07 -2.97
C PRO A 316 30.88 19.09 -2.81
N ALA A 317 32.14 18.66 -2.69
CA ALA A 317 33.30 19.54 -2.65
C ALA A 317 33.63 20.17 -4.01
N THR A 318 33.41 19.45 -5.11
CA THR A 318 33.84 19.87 -6.46
C THR A 318 32.72 20.51 -7.31
N GLU A 319 31.49 20.00 -7.25
CA GLU A 319 30.41 20.36 -8.19
C GLU A 319 29.38 21.35 -7.59
N GLY A 320 29.34 21.51 -6.26
CA GLY A 320 28.34 22.32 -5.56
C GLY A 320 28.71 23.80 -5.39
N LYS A 321 27.76 24.60 -4.86
CA LYS A 321 28.12 25.84 -4.13
C LYS A 321 29.05 25.39 -3.00
N GLN A 322 30.35 25.64 -3.11
CA GLN A 322 31.45 25.08 -2.28
C GLN A 322 31.27 25.27 -0.76
N ARG A 323 30.28 24.59 -0.18
CA ARG A 323 29.95 24.59 1.24
C ARG A 323 30.74 23.53 2.00
N LEU A 324 31.32 22.58 1.28
CA LEU A 324 32.17 21.53 1.81
C LEU A 324 33.55 21.69 1.18
N LYS A 325 34.57 21.78 2.02
CA LYS A 325 35.98 21.77 1.63
C LYS A 325 36.66 20.56 2.22
N LEU A 326 37.72 20.09 1.57
CA LEU A 326 38.50 18.96 2.04
C LEU A 326 39.89 19.44 2.44
N ALA A 327 40.36 18.98 3.60
CA ALA A 327 41.76 19.10 3.94
C ALA A 327 42.61 18.30 2.93
N GLN A 328 43.87 18.70 2.78
CA GLN A 328 44.82 18.03 1.89
C GLN A 328 45.39 16.79 2.59
N PHE A 329 44.97 15.60 2.16
CA PHE A 329 45.50 14.31 2.59
C PHE A 329 45.27 13.24 1.52
N ASP A 330 45.90 12.07 1.67
CA ASP A 330 45.75 10.95 0.73
C ASP A 330 44.43 10.20 0.97
N TYR A 331 43.40 10.58 0.21
CA TYR A 331 42.08 9.95 0.28
C TYR A 331 42.11 8.46 -0.09
N GLY A 332 42.99 8.06 -1.02
CA GLY A 332 43.09 6.68 -1.47
C GLY A 332 43.56 5.77 -0.34
N ARG A 333 44.67 6.14 0.29
CA ARG A 333 45.19 5.47 1.48
C ARG A 333 44.18 5.47 2.62
N LYS A 334 43.49 6.61 2.85
CA LYS A 334 42.51 6.72 3.92
C LYS A 334 41.32 5.77 3.74
N CYS A 335 40.80 5.66 2.52
CA CYS A 335 39.72 4.74 2.21
C CYS A 335 40.13 3.27 2.48
N SER A 336 41.36 2.89 2.13
CA SER A 336 41.88 1.55 2.41
C SER A 336 42.04 1.28 3.90
N GLU A 337 42.44 2.28 4.70
CA GLU A 337 42.50 2.20 6.16
C GLU A 337 41.11 1.99 6.77
N VAL A 338 40.14 2.82 6.39
CA VAL A 338 38.75 2.71 6.87
C VAL A 338 38.15 1.35 6.50
N ALA A 339 38.44 0.81 5.31
CA ALA A 339 37.97 -0.52 4.90
C ALA A 339 38.51 -1.66 5.79
N ARG A 340 39.71 -1.49 6.37
CA ARG A 340 40.26 -2.44 7.36
C ARG A 340 39.54 -2.33 8.70
N LEU A 341 39.29 -1.10 9.17
CA LEU A 341 38.65 -0.85 10.47
C LEU A 341 37.15 -1.22 10.51
N THR A 342 36.47 -1.18 9.36
CA THR A 342 35.02 -1.42 9.23
C THR A 342 34.68 -2.90 9.00
N GLU A 343 35.49 -3.83 9.52
CA GLU A 343 35.22 -5.26 9.41
C GLU A 343 33.87 -5.65 10.04
N GLY A 344 33.09 -6.48 9.34
CA GLY A 344 31.75 -6.90 9.77
C GLY A 344 30.63 -5.90 9.47
N MET A 345 30.95 -4.67 9.08
CA MET A 345 29.93 -3.68 8.74
C MET A 345 29.24 -3.98 7.41
N SER A 346 27.92 -3.78 7.38
CA SER A 346 27.11 -3.85 6.17
C SER A 346 27.34 -2.66 5.23
N GLY A 347 26.97 -2.81 3.95
CA GLY A 347 27.05 -1.71 2.98
C GLY A 347 26.23 -0.48 3.41
N ARG A 348 25.12 -0.66 4.13
CA ARG A 348 24.33 0.42 4.72
C ARG A 348 25.08 1.17 5.82
N GLU A 349 25.79 0.47 6.70
CA GLU A 349 26.59 1.10 7.76
C GLU A 349 27.75 1.92 7.17
N ILE A 350 28.42 1.39 6.15
CA ILE A 350 29.48 2.12 5.42
C ILE A 350 28.91 3.36 4.73
N ALA A 351 27.70 3.28 4.15
CA ALA A 351 27.02 4.45 3.58
C ALA A 351 26.68 5.51 4.63
N GLN A 352 26.24 5.08 5.82
CA GLN A 352 25.95 5.96 6.95
C GLN A 352 27.20 6.66 7.48
N LEU A 353 28.35 5.97 7.47
CA LEU A 353 29.64 6.54 7.84
C LEU A 353 30.01 7.71 6.89
N ALA A 354 29.89 7.50 5.59
CA ALA A 354 30.17 8.54 4.60
C ALA A 354 29.20 9.75 4.69
N LEU A 355 27.92 9.48 4.95
CA LEU A 355 26.94 10.53 5.23
C LEU A 355 27.29 11.32 6.49
N ALA A 356 27.80 10.65 7.53
CA ALA A 356 28.24 11.33 8.74
C ALA A 356 29.45 12.24 8.49
N TRP A 357 30.42 11.83 7.66
CA TRP A 357 31.52 12.70 7.25
C TRP A 357 31.03 13.97 6.57
N GLN A 358 30.07 13.84 5.66
CA GLN A 358 29.45 15.00 5.01
C GLN A 358 28.77 15.93 6.03
N ALA A 359 27.98 15.36 6.95
CA ALA A 359 27.28 16.13 7.97
C ALA A 359 28.24 16.86 8.91
N MET A 360 29.33 16.21 9.34
CA MET A 360 30.37 16.84 10.15
C MET A 360 31.07 17.98 9.41
N ALA A 361 31.32 17.83 8.12
CA ALA A 361 31.90 18.89 7.31
C ALA A 361 30.98 20.12 7.26
N TYR A 362 29.67 19.93 7.10
CA TYR A 362 28.70 21.03 7.13
C TYR A 362 28.49 21.64 8.51
N ALA A 363 28.72 20.87 9.58
CA ALA A 363 28.62 21.35 10.95
C ALA A 363 29.89 22.02 11.46
N SER A 364 31.01 21.88 10.74
CA SER A 364 32.28 22.56 11.06
C SER A 364 32.19 24.05 10.79
N GLU A 365 32.80 24.86 11.64
CA GLU A 365 32.82 26.32 11.51
C GLU A 365 33.37 26.78 10.16
N ASP A 366 34.42 26.10 9.68
CA ASP A 366 35.11 26.42 8.43
C ASP A 366 34.54 25.67 7.20
N GLY A 367 33.59 24.76 7.42
CA GLY A 367 33.06 23.88 6.36
C GLY A 367 34.07 22.85 5.84
N VAL A 368 35.17 22.61 6.56
CA VAL A 368 36.29 21.75 6.14
C VAL A 368 36.19 20.38 6.81
N LEU A 369 36.24 19.31 6.02
CA LEU A 369 36.44 17.95 6.51
C LEU A 369 37.94 17.64 6.64
N THR A 370 38.38 17.38 7.87
CA THR A 370 39.76 16.99 8.18
C THR A 370 39.89 15.48 8.37
N GLU A 371 41.12 14.97 8.24
CA GLU A 371 41.41 13.56 8.49
C GLU A 371 41.07 13.14 9.93
N ALA A 372 41.39 13.97 10.92
CA ALA A 372 41.10 13.71 12.33
C ALA A 372 39.59 13.59 12.60
N MET A 373 38.75 14.40 11.94
CA MET A 373 37.29 14.28 12.04
C MET A 373 36.80 12.95 11.46
N MET A 374 37.37 12.52 10.34
CA MET A 374 37.03 11.22 9.76
C MET A 374 37.39 10.08 10.71
N ASP A 375 38.58 10.12 11.31
CA ASP A 375 39.08 9.10 12.22
C ASP A 375 38.24 8.97 13.48
N ALA A 376 37.94 10.10 14.13
CA ALA A 376 37.06 10.12 15.30
C ALA A 376 35.72 9.46 14.97
N ARG A 377 35.13 9.81 13.82
CA ARG A 377 33.84 9.24 13.41
C ARG A 377 33.90 7.76 13.07
N VAL A 378 34.99 7.29 12.46
CA VAL A 378 35.22 5.87 12.17
C VAL A 378 35.32 5.09 13.47
N GLN A 379 36.09 5.57 14.44
CA GLN A 379 36.23 4.94 15.75
C GLN A 379 34.87 4.82 16.46
N ASP A 380 34.08 5.90 16.48
CA ASP A 380 32.72 5.88 17.03
C ASP A 380 31.83 4.85 16.32
N ALA A 381 31.90 4.78 14.99
CA ALA A 381 31.10 3.83 14.22
C ALA A 381 31.49 2.37 14.52
N VAL A 382 32.78 2.09 14.67
CA VAL A 382 33.31 0.76 15.04
C VAL A 382 32.83 0.37 16.44
N GLN A 383 32.93 1.28 17.41
CA GLN A 383 32.44 1.03 18.77
C GLN A 383 30.93 0.78 18.80
N GLN A 384 30.14 1.60 18.10
CA GLN A 384 28.70 1.41 17.97
C GLN A 384 28.35 0.07 17.31
N HIS A 385 29.10 -0.34 16.28
CA HIS A 385 28.89 -1.63 15.63
C HIS A 385 29.18 -2.79 16.59
N GLN A 386 30.31 -2.75 17.31
CA GLN A 386 30.65 -3.75 18.32
C GLN A 386 29.58 -3.87 19.41
N GLN A 387 29.03 -2.74 19.87
CA GLN A 387 27.95 -2.71 20.85
C GLN A 387 26.65 -3.32 20.30
N LYS A 388 26.27 -3.02 19.06
CA LYS A 388 25.10 -3.67 18.42
C LYS A 388 25.29 -5.17 18.28
N MET A 389 26.50 -5.61 17.92
CA MET A 389 26.81 -7.03 17.80
C MET A 389 26.81 -7.76 19.15
N SER A 390 27.14 -7.07 20.26
CA SER A 390 27.02 -7.66 21.59
C SER A 390 25.56 -7.83 22.02
N TRP A 391 24.69 -6.86 21.70
CA TRP A 391 23.24 -6.99 21.93
C TRP A 391 22.63 -8.14 21.11
N LEU A 392 22.98 -8.25 19.83
CA LEU A 392 22.49 -9.34 18.98
C LEU A 392 22.90 -10.72 19.51
N LYS A 393 24.12 -10.85 20.06
CA LYS A 393 24.56 -12.08 20.71
C LYS A 393 23.80 -12.37 22.01
N ALA A 394 23.46 -11.32 22.76
CA ALA A 394 22.67 -11.44 24.00
C ALA A 394 21.20 -11.84 23.73
N GLU A 395 20.68 -11.55 22.53
CA GLU A 395 19.37 -12.05 22.06
C GLU A 395 19.42 -13.54 21.60
N GLY A 396 20.60 -14.17 21.56
CA GLY A 396 20.78 -15.61 21.31
C GLY A 396 20.24 -16.49 22.45
N PRO A 397 19.90 -17.76 22.19
CA PRO A 397 18.63 -18.38 22.57
C PRO A 397 18.41 -18.47 24.09
N GLY A 398 17.61 -17.55 24.63
CA GLY A 398 17.03 -17.63 25.97
C GLY A 398 15.50 -17.56 25.87
N LEU A 399 14.85 -18.72 25.78
CA LEU A 399 13.49 -19.08 26.25
C LEU A 399 13.05 -20.37 25.53
N GLY A 400 13.33 -21.55 26.12
CA GLY A 400 12.72 -22.81 25.65
C GLY A 400 13.50 -24.12 25.79
N ALA A 401 14.58 -24.20 26.58
CA ALA A 401 15.25 -25.49 26.83
C ALA A 401 15.84 -25.60 28.25
N GLU A 402 15.01 -25.49 29.27
CA GLU A 402 15.30 -26.21 30.52
C GLU A 402 15.03 -27.70 30.25
N ARG A 403 16.09 -28.48 30.06
CA ARG A 403 16.00 -29.94 30.22
C ARG A 403 15.93 -30.23 31.73
N PRO A 404 14.98 -31.05 32.22
CA PRO A 404 15.02 -31.45 33.62
C PRO A 404 16.28 -32.30 33.88
N PRO A 405 16.89 -32.17 35.08
CA PRO A 405 18.01 -33.03 35.46
C PRO A 405 17.53 -34.49 35.54
N SER A 406 18.35 -35.36 34.95
CA SER A 406 18.21 -36.82 34.91
C SER A 406 18.29 -37.47 36.28
#